data_AF-A0A2R7K625-F1
#
_entry.id   AF-A0A2R7K625-F1
#
_cell.length_a   1.000
_cell.length_b   1.000
_cell.length_c   1.000
_cell.angle_alpha   90.00
_cell.angle_beta   90.00
_cell.angle_gamma   90.00
#
_symmetry.space_group_name_H-M   'P 1'
#
loop_
_entity.id
_entity.type
_entity.pdbx_description
1 polymer ?
#
loop_
_entity_poly.entity_id
_entity_poly.type
_entity_poly.pdbx_seq_one_letter_code
_entity_poly.pdbx_strand_id
1 'polypeptide(L)' 'MGAVWVSDITYIRTRQDWLYLTTVIDLGDRKIIGWALSTTMKANDT' A
#
# COMPACT_ATOMS: atom_id res chain seq x y z
N MET A 1 -16.52 11.77 -15.23
CA MET A 1 -16.18 11.51 -13.81
C MET A 1 -14.68 11.33 -13.74
N GLY A 2 -13.99 12.06 -12.86
CA GLY A 2 -12.53 11.95 -12.73
C GLY A 2 -12.11 10.63 -12.09
N ALA A 3 -10.85 10.26 -12.23
CA ALA A 3 -10.28 9.14 -11.48
C ALA A 3 -10.22 9.50 -9.99
N VAL A 4 -10.69 8.60 -9.12
CA VAL A 4 -10.62 8.76 -7.67
C VAL A 4 -9.80 7.62 -7.11
N TRP A 5 -8.70 7.94 -6.45
CA TRP A 5 -7.78 6.97 -5.89
C TRP A 5 -7.75 7.08 -4.37
N VAL A 6 -7.55 5.95 -3.72
CA VAL A 6 -7.31 5.87 -2.28
C VAL A 6 -6.04 5.09 -2.03
N SER A 7 -5.28 5.48 -1.00
CA SER A 7 -4.17 4.71 -0.48
C SER A 7 -4.46 4.20 0.92
N ASP A 8 -3.89 3.06 1.25
CA ASP A 8 -3.91 2.46 2.57
C ASP A 8 -2.57 1.78 2.87
N ILE A 9 -2.22 1.69 4.15
CA ILE A 9 -1.03 0.99 4.63
C ILE A 9 -1.43 -0.05 5.67
N THR A 10 -0.98 -1.28 5.47
CA THR A 10 -1.18 -2.38 6.41
C THR A 10 0.14 -3.06 6.74
N TYR A 11 0.15 -3.86 7.80
CA TYR A 11 1.33 -4.58 8.27
C TYR A 11 1.13 -6.10 8.14
N ILE A 12 2.16 -6.78 7.65
CA ILE A 12 2.19 -8.22 7.41
C ILE A 12 3.23 -8.84 8.32
N ARG A 13 2.81 -9.77 9.19
CA ARG A 13 3.75 -10.52 10.03
C ARG A 13 4.45 -11.58 9.19
N THR A 14 5.77 -11.54 9.12
CA THR A 14 6.58 -12.61 8.52
C THR A 14 7.34 -13.39 9.60
N ARG A 15 8.07 -14.43 9.19
CA ARG A 15 8.98 -15.17 10.09
C ARG A 15 10.21 -14.36 10.47
N GLN A 16 10.63 -13.40 9.63
CA GLN A 16 11.82 -12.59 9.85
C GLN A 16 11.51 -11.29 10.62
N ASP A 17 10.43 -10.58 10.28
CA ASP A 17 9.83 -9.49 11.07
C ASP A 17 8.52 -8.97 10.44
N TRP A 18 8.07 -7.77 10.79
CA TRP A 18 7.01 -7.03 10.12
C TRP A 18 7.45 -6.47 8.75
N LEU A 19 6.54 -6.55 7.78
CA LEU A 19 6.60 -5.79 6.55
C LEU A 19 5.41 -4.84 6.48
N TYR A 20 5.60 -3.67 5.87
CA TYR A 20 4.56 -2.69 5.63
C TYR A 20 4.20 -2.71 4.15
N LEU A 21 2.94 -2.97 3.84
CA LEU A 21 2.39 -2.96 2.50
C LEU A 21 1.58 -1.69 2.31
N THR A 22 2.03 -0.83 1.40
CA THR A 22 1.27 0.33 0.93
C THR A 22 0.60 -0.04 -0.39
N THR A 23 -0.68 0.29 -0.54
CA THR A 23 -1.43 0.06 -1.79
C THR A 23 -2.10 1.33 -2.28
N VAL A 24 -2.27 1.44 -3.60
CA VAL A 24 -3.12 2.46 -4.25
C VAL A 24 -4.21 1.73 -5.00
N ILE A 25 -5.47 2.10 -4.72
CA ILE A 25 -6.67 1.48 -5.28
C ILE A 25 -7.43 2.51 -6.11
N ASP A 26 -7.82 2.14 -7.33
CA ASP A 26 -8.81 2.87 -8.11
C ASP A 26 -10.21 2.56 -7.57
N LEU A 27 -10.93 3.58 -7.10
CA LEU A 27 -12.27 3.41 -6.54
C LEU A 27 -13.35 3.14 -7.60
N GLY A 28 -13.07 3.39 -8.88
CA GLY A 28 -14.00 3.12 -9.98
C GLY A 28 -14.26 1.63 -10.18
N ASP A 29 -13.19 0.84 -10.29
CA ASP A 29 -13.27 -0.61 -10.55
C ASP A 29 -12.65 -1.48 -9.45
N ARG A 30 -12.21 -0.87 -8.34
CA ARG A 30 -11.60 -1.52 -7.16
C ARG A 30 -10.32 -2.29 -7.47
N LYS A 31 -9.60 -1.91 -8.52
CA LYS A 31 -8.30 -2.52 -8.84
C LYS A 31 -7.16 -1.88 -8.06
N ILE A 32 -6.19 -2.71 -7.69
CA ILE A 32 -4.89 -2.24 -7.21
C ILE A 32 -4.11 -1.74 -8.42
N ILE A 33 -3.74 -0.46 -8.40
CA ILE A 33 -2.98 0.19 -9.49
C ILE A 33 -1.53 0.49 -9.11
N GLY A 34 -1.16 0.29 -7.84
CA GLY A 34 0.21 0.41 -7.35
C GLY A 34 0.37 -0.21 -5.95
N TRP A 35 1.57 -0.68 -5.65
CA TRP A 35 1.92 -1.20 -4.32
C TRP A 35 3.42 -1.12 -4.06
N ALA A 36 3.79 -1.07 -2.78
CA ALA A 36 5.18 -1.12 -2.33
C ALA A 36 5.29 -1.85 -0.98
N LEU A 37 6.41 -2.54 -0.77
CA LEU A 37 6.76 -3.16 0.51
C LEU A 37 7.93 -2.41 1.14
N SER A 38 7.84 -2.18 2.45
CA SER A 38 8.94 -1.64 3.25
C SER A 38 9.14 -2.45 4.53
N THR A 39 10.36 -2.43 5.06
CA THR A 39 10.69 -2.99 6.38
C THR A 39 10.49 -1.96 7.50
N THR A 40 10.17 -0.70 7.16
CA THR A 40 9.92 0.36 8.14
C THR A 40 8.65 1.17 7.80
N MET A 41 8.00 1.73 8.80
CA MET A 41 6.87 2.65 8.61
C MET A 41 7.37 4.09 8.45
N LYS A 42 8.17 4.36 7.42
CA LYS A 42 8.66 5.70 7.10
C LYS A 42 8.16 6.17 5.75
N ALA A 43 7.78 7.45 5.68
CA ALA A 43 7.23 8.06 4.48
C ALA A 43 8.25 8.28 3.36
N ASN A 44 9.55 8.26 3.66
CA ASN A 44 10.62 8.47 2.67
C ASN A 44 11.12 7.16 2.03
N ASP A 45 10.65 6.01 2.49
CA ASP A 45 11.08 4.68 2.05
C ASP A 45 10.05 4.01 1.11
N THR A 46 9.06 4.78 0.64
CA THR A 46 7.96 4.39 -0.27
C THR A 46 7.76 5.44 -1.35
#